data_AF-A0A0F9JGN9-F1
#
_entry.id   AF-A0A0F9JGN9-F1
#
_cell.length_a   1.000
_cell.length_b   1.000
_cell.length_c   1.000
_cell.angle_alpha   90.00
_cell.angle_beta   90.00
_cell.angle_gamma   90.00
#
_symmetry.space_group_name_H-M   'P 1'
#
loop_
_entity.id
_entity.type
_entity.pdbx_description
1 polymer ?
#
loop_
_entity_poly.entity_id
_entity_poly.type
_entity_poly.pdbx_seq_one_letter_code
_entity_poly.pdbx_strand_id
1 'polypeptide(L)'
;MSKTIKCQFIDFFQSRKEKLTNMLISEIIFLKANIKKAKNTSDLHYLRNSLDKLEYLLNNLRKYSSDIPEEDFDKILMMIYHIFQNIADNL
;
A
#
# COMPACT_ATOMS: atom_id res chain seq x y z
N MET A 1 -27.51 -22.89 7.17
CA MET A 1 -27.32 -21.42 7.21
C MET A 1 -26.03 -21.07 6.49
N SER A 2 -26.13 -20.17 5.51
CA SER A 2 -25.16 -20.00 4.44
C SER A 2 -23.80 -19.44 4.89
N LYS A 3 -22.71 -20.07 4.46
CA LYS A 3 -21.32 -19.61 4.64
C LYS A 3 -21.03 -18.26 3.97
N THR A 4 -21.95 -17.77 3.12
CA THR A 4 -21.82 -16.52 2.37
C THR A 4 -21.88 -15.26 3.25
N ILE A 5 -22.47 -15.35 4.44
CA ILE A 5 -22.66 -14.17 5.31
C ILE A 5 -21.33 -13.75 5.96
N LYS A 6 -20.34 -14.64 6.14
CA LYS A 6 -19.07 -14.27 6.79
C LYS A 6 -18.19 -13.32 5.96
N CYS A 7 -18.28 -13.34 4.63
CA CYS A 7 -17.43 -12.47 3.80
C CYS A 7 -17.87 -11.01 3.79
N GLN A 8 -19.17 -10.73 3.95
CA GLN A 8 -19.67 -9.35 3.92
C GLN A 8 -19.49 -8.60 5.24
N PHE A 9 -19.26 -9.31 6.35
CA PHE A 9 -19.08 -8.68 7.67
C PHE A 9 -17.65 -8.18 7.93
N ILE A 10 -16.64 -8.67 7.21
CA ILE A 10 -15.24 -8.24 7.41
C ILE A 10 -15.00 -6.85 6.78
N ASP A 11 -15.69 -6.55 5.67
CA ASP A 11 -15.61 -5.24 5.01
C ASP A 11 -16.31 -4.12 5.79
N PHE A 12 -17.15 -4.44 6.77
CA PHE A 12 -17.95 -3.45 7.50
C PHE A 12 -17.19 -2.76 8.65
N PHE A 13 -16.01 -3.25 9.04
CA PHE A 13 -15.28 -2.78 10.23
C PHE A 13 -13.92 -2.12 9.95
N GLN A 14 -13.49 -1.99 8.68
CA GLN A 14 -12.25 -1.28 8.40
C GLN A 14 -12.47 0.23 8.42
N SER A 15 -11.64 0.93 9.20
CA SER A 15 -11.61 2.39 9.19
C SER A 15 -11.22 2.91 7.79
N ARG A 16 -11.63 4.13 7.44
CA ARG A 16 -11.24 4.77 6.16
C ARG A 16 -9.72 4.73 5.95
N LYS A 17 -8.97 5.04 7.02
CA LYS A 17 -7.51 5.02 7.06
C LYS A 17 -6.95 3.63 6.73
N GLU A 18 -7.52 2.59 7.32
CA GLU A 18 -7.11 1.21 7.09
C GLU A 18 -7.40 0.77 5.65
N LYS A 19 -8.60 1.10 5.13
CA LYS A 19 -8.99 0.79 3.75
C LYS A 19 -8.04 1.43 2.74
N LEU A 20 -7.72 2.71 2.91
CA LEU A 20 -6.79 3.45 2.05
C LEU A 20 -5.36 2.88 2.12
N THR A 21 -4.90 2.57 3.32
CA THR A 21 -3.56 1.97 3.50
C THR A 21 -3.46 0.60 2.83
N ASN A 22 -4.51 -0.22 2.94
CA ASN A 22 -4.55 -1.56 2.33
C ASN A 22 -4.60 -1.51 0.80
N MET A 23 -5.23 -0.50 0.20
CA MET A 23 -5.18 -0.29 -1.26
C MET A 23 -3.74 -0.08 -1.73
N LEU A 24 -3.01 0.84 -1.10
CA LEU A 24 -1.61 1.12 -1.46
C LEU A 24 -0.69 -0.09 -1.22
N ILE A 25 -0.90 -0.84 -0.13
CA ILE A 25 -0.14 -2.09 0.12
C ILE A 25 -0.39 -3.10 -1.03
N SER A 26 -1.63 -3.20 -1.50
CA SER A 26 -1.99 -4.12 -2.58
C SER A 26 -1.31 -3.70 -3.91
N GLU A 27 -1.18 -2.40 -4.17
CA GLU A 27 -0.42 -1.87 -5.31
C GLU A 27 1.07 -2.20 -5.19
N ILE A 28 1.68 -2.12 -3.99
CA ILE A 28 3.07 -2.55 -3.78
C ILE A 28 3.25 -4.02 -4.16
N ILE A 29 2.35 -4.88 -3.66
CA ILE A 29 2.43 -6.32 -3.91
C ILE A 29 2.34 -6.60 -5.41
N PHE A 30 1.45 -5.91 -6.12
CA PHE A 30 1.32 -6.00 -7.57
C PHE A 30 2.62 -5.59 -8.29
N LEU A 31 3.20 -4.44 -7.95
CA LEU A 31 4.45 -3.97 -8.56
C LEU A 31 5.61 -4.93 -8.28
N LYS A 32 5.76 -5.43 -7.05
CA LYS A 32 6.78 -6.44 -6.70
C LYS A 32 6.62 -7.72 -7.52
N ALA A 33 5.39 -8.16 -7.78
CA ALA A 33 5.13 -9.34 -8.59
C ALA A 33 5.54 -9.14 -10.06
N ASN A 34 5.37 -7.93 -10.61
CA ASN A 34 5.80 -7.60 -11.97
C ASN A 34 7.31 -7.45 -12.09
N ILE A 35 7.97 -6.86 -11.09
CA ILE A 35 9.44 -6.76 -11.03
C ILE A 35 10.11 -8.13 -11.02
N LYS A 36 9.56 -9.10 -10.29
CA LYS A 36 10.08 -10.49 -10.28
C LYS A 36 10.08 -11.14 -11.68
N LYS A 37 9.26 -10.66 -12.61
CA LYS A 37 9.17 -11.16 -13.99
C LYS A 37 10.13 -10.45 -14.96
N ALA A 38 10.66 -9.29 -14.59
CA ALA A 38 11.52 -8.49 -15.45
C ALA A 38 12.99 -8.98 -15.42
N LYS A 39 13.67 -8.94 -16.57
CA LYS A 39 14.99 -9.58 -16.81
C LYS A 39 16.21 -8.68 -16.53
N ASN A 40 16.05 -7.37 -16.35
CA ASN A 40 17.18 -6.42 -16.18
C ASN A 40 17.52 -6.22 -14.69
N THR A 41 18.75 -6.53 -14.28
CA THR A 41 19.06 -6.77 -12.85
C THR A 41 19.45 -5.54 -12.02
N SER A 42 19.95 -4.45 -12.62
CA SER A 42 20.44 -3.27 -11.87
C SER A 42 19.31 -2.31 -11.44
N ASP A 43 18.46 -1.90 -12.38
CA ASP A 43 17.41 -0.90 -12.11
C ASP A 43 16.26 -1.48 -11.27
N LEU A 44 16.01 -2.78 -11.41
CA LEU A 44 15.04 -3.51 -10.60
C LEU A 44 15.45 -3.62 -9.12
N HIS A 45 16.75 -3.56 -8.81
CA HIS A 45 17.21 -3.60 -7.43
C HIS A 45 16.79 -2.34 -6.66
N TYR A 46 17.01 -1.16 -7.24
CA TYR A 46 16.61 0.13 -6.64
C TYR A 46 15.09 0.24 -6.48
N LEU A 47 14.37 -0.22 -7.50
CA LEU A 47 12.92 -0.26 -7.49
C LEU A 47 12.37 -1.19 -6.41
N ARG A 48 12.93 -2.40 -6.29
CA ARG A 48 12.55 -3.35 -5.24
C ARG A 48 12.81 -2.81 -3.83
N ASN A 49 13.98 -2.21 -3.61
CA ASN A 49 14.31 -1.56 -2.35
C ASN A 49 13.36 -0.40 -2.01
N SER A 50 12.96 0.38 -3.02
CA SER A 50 12.02 1.49 -2.84
C SER A 50 10.63 0.99 -2.46
N LEU A 51 10.16 -0.09 -3.09
CA LEU A 51 8.89 -0.73 -2.76
C LEU A 51 8.91 -1.41 -1.38
N ASP A 52 10.04 -2.01 -0.97
CA ASP A 52 10.21 -2.56 0.38
C ASP A 52 10.10 -1.46 1.46
N LYS A 53 10.73 -0.30 1.23
CA LYS A 53 10.64 0.85 2.14
C LYS A 53 9.23 1.44 2.20
N LEU A 54 8.54 1.54 1.07
CA LEU A 54 7.15 2.01 1.01
C LEU A 54 6.21 1.06 1.76
N GLU A 55 6.41 -0.25 1.65
CA GLU A 55 5.59 -1.23 2.37
C GLU A 55 5.78 -1.11 3.86
N TYR A 56 7.02 -0.94 4.31
CA TYR A 56 7.34 -0.70 5.71
C TYR A 56 6.67 0.58 6.24
N LEU A 57 6.75 1.68 5.47
CA LEU A 57 6.10 2.95 5.83
C LEU A 57 4.57 2.82 5.94
N LEU A 58 3.93 2.17 4.97
CA LEU A 58 2.48 1.95 4.99
C LEU A 58 2.05 1.04 6.14
N ASN A 59 2.81 -0.01 6.44
CA ASN A 59 2.51 -0.87 7.58
C ASN A 59 2.62 -0.12 8.92
N ASN A 60 3.60 0.76 9.07
CA ASN A 60 3.70 1.65 10.22
C ASN A 60 2.54 2.64 10.26
N LEU A 61 2.20 3.27 9.11
CA LEU A 61 1.06 4.19 9.02
C LEU A 61 -0.25 3.50 9.42
N ARG A 62 -0.46 2.25 8.99
CA ARG A 62 -1.61 1.44 9.40
C ARG A 62 -1.64 1.24 10.91
N LYS A 63 -0.50 0.83 11.49
CA LYS A 63 -0.35 0.51 12.91
C LYS A 63 -0.59 1.72 13.82
N TYR A 64 -0.14 2.90 13.42
CA TYR A 64 -0.23 4.14 14.21
C TYR A 64 -1.34 5.08 13.72
N SER A 65 -2.22 4.61 12.84
CA SER A 65 -3.27 5.43 12.21
C SER A 65 -4.27 6.04 13.21
N SER A 66 -4.46 5.42 14.37
CA SER A 66 -5.29 5.92 15.48
C SER A 66 -4.73 7.17 16.14
N ASP A 67 -3.41 7.33 16.10
CA ASP A 67 -2.68 8.37 16.84
C ASP A 67 -2.43 9.61 15.98
N ILE A 68 -2.80 9.56 14.69
CA ILE A 68 -2.60 10.61 13.71
C ILE A 68 -3.95 11.29 13.41
N PRO A 69 -4.05 12.63 13.47
CA PRO A 69 -5.24 13.36 13.02
C PRO A 69 -5.60 13.01 11.57
N GLU A 70 -6.89 13.05 11.22
CA GLU A 70 -7.34 12.63 9.87
C GLU A 70 -6.73 13.50 8.75
N GLU A 71 -6.60 14.81 8.97
CA GLU A 71 -5.95 15.72 8.01
C GLU A 71 -4.47 15.40 7.76
N ASP A 72 -3.74 15.04 8.81
CA ASP A 72 -2.32 14.71 8.68
C ASP A 72 -2.13 13.32 8.07
N PHE A 73 -3.04 12.39 8.37
CA PHE A 73 -3.10 11.10 7.70
C PHE A 73 -3.29 11.28 6.19
N ASP A 74 -4.22 12.13 5.77
CA ASP A 74 -4.49 12.38 4.34
C ASP A 74 -3.28 13.01 3.63
N LYS A 75 -2.58 13.95 4.28
CA LYS A 75 -1.34 14.53 3.74
C LYS A 75 -0.25 13.49 3.57
N ILE A 76 -0.02 12.64 4.58
CA ILE A 76 0.97 11.56 4.52
C ILE A 76 0.60 10.57 3.40
N LEU A 77 -0.68 10.21 3.30
CA LEU A 77 -1.17 9.29 2.28
C LEU A 77 -0.98 9.88 0.87
N MET A 78 -1.29 11.17 0.67
CA MET A 78 -1.05 11.88 -0.59
C MET A 78 0.43 11.88 -0.98
N MET A 79 1.33 12.14 -0.03
CA MET A 79 2.78 12.10 -0.29
C MET A 79 3.21 10.69 -0.74
N ILE A 80 2.73 9.65 -0.06
CA ILE A 80 3.04 8.26 -0.43
C ILE A 80 2.47 7.93 -1.81
N TYR A 81 1.23 8.35 -2.10
CA TYR A 81 0.60 8.15 -3.39
C TYR A 81 1.39 8.81 -4.52
N HIS A 82 1.86 10.04 -4.34
CA HIS A 82 2.69 10.71 -5.35
C HIS A 82 4.03 10.01 -5.58
N ILE A 83 4.68 9.51 -4.53
CA ILE A 83 5.89 8.69 -4.69
C ILE A 83 5.57 7.43 -5.50
N PHE A 84 4.42 6.82 -5.22
CA PHE A 84 3.93 5.65 -5.92
C PHE A 84 3.69 5.90 -7.41
N GLN A 85 2.97 6.98 -7.72
CA GLN A 85 2.68 7.41 -9.08
C GLN A 85 3.97 7.69 -9.85
N ASN A 86 4.92 8.40 -9.24
CA ASN A 86 6.22 8.65 -9.85
C ASN A 86 6.99 7.34 -10.13
N ILE A 87 6.93 6.36 -9.23
CA ILE A 87 7.56 5.06 -9.47
C ILE A 87 6.88 4.34 -10.63
N ALA A 88 5.55 4.34 -10.70
CA ALA A 88 4.79 3.68 -11.75
C ALA A 88 4.98 4.33 -13.12
N ASP A 89 5.04 5.67 -13.18
CA ASP A 89 5.23 6.42 -14.43
C ASP A 89 6.65 6.27 -15.01
N ASN A 90 7.63 5.91 -14.18
CA ASN A 90 9.04 5.70 -14.56
C ASN A 90 9.42 4.21 -14.69
N LEU A 91 8.44 3.30 -14.66
CA LEU A 91 8.58 1.84 -14.73
C LEU A 91 8.26 1.31 -16.13
#